data_AF-A0A7Y5BGZ8-F1
#
_entry.id   AF-A0A7Y5BGZ8-F1
#
_cell.length_a   1.000
_cell.length_b   1.000
_cell.length_c   1.000
_cell.angle_alpha   90.00
_cell.angle_beta   90.00
_cell.angle_gamma   90.00
#
_symmetry.space_group_name_H-M   'P 1'
#
loop_
_entity.id
_entity.type
_entity.pdbx_description
1 polymer ?
#
loop_
_entity_poly.entity_id
_entity_poly.type
_entity_poly.pdbx_seq_one_letter_code
_entity_poly.pdbx_strand_id
1 'polypeptide(L)'
;MKKKIASYRLTKIFVIFVFFFGISLPTFSQKNPEKQDAVDSEKSLEDSENKEISKIKKPNEKKLTPEQLTKKKEILEKILKFGSTKERKEALRELWNFPKEYSSDLYKVLPELLNEDPDISIKIATIKTISELELTSENKSIINSLSNESDDVKEAAVYAIHKLKIDEACTNLLDILKSKDFSKNTNLTSSIISTLGELPGGKNAYQFLEAKFIDKTSNADIRAQIVLFFGKIKDLRSEKILLEAVENEDEEIVIRAYSMNSLGKINSQSSIAPLKKILKKIKEVKGKAEIKKYSPLKIYGISALALLGDKDILKELFVYAKDDDTNVRIRAIKQLGEIKSKEALELLEYKAKRDPSPKVQAAAKKAIEEINGTTEKK
;
A
#
# COMPACT_ATOMS: atom_id res chain seq x y z
N MET A 1 39.88 -36.63 -4.69
CA MET A 1 38.43 -36.97 -4.55
C MET A 1 37.61 -35.71 -4.70
N LYS A 2 36.50 -35.80 -5.44
CA LYS A 2 35.84 -34.70 -6.16
C LYS A 2 35.02 -33.75 -5.28
N LYS A 3 35.14 -32.45 -5.59
CA LYS A 3 34.20 -31.36 -5.27
C LYS A 3 32.77 -31.73 -5.70
N LYS A 4 31.77 -31.46 -4.85
CA LYS A 4 30.38 -31.26 -5.27
C LYS A 4 29.88 -29.94 -4.70
N ILE A 5 29.76 -28.98 -5.61
CA ILE A 5 29.07 -27.71 -5.46
C ILE A 5 27.56 -28.02 -5.51
N ALA A 6 26.82 -27.67 -4.46
CA ALA A 6 25.36 -27.66 -4.50
C ALA A 6 24.90 -26.21 -4.64
N SER A 7 24.30 -25.91 -5.80
CA SER A 7 23.75 -24.62 -6.17
C SER A 7 22.45 -24.35 -5.41
N TYR A 8 22.41 -23.31 -4.57
CA TYR A 8 21.16 -22.71 -4.12
C TYR A 8 20.68 -21.71 -5.18
N ARG A 9 19.51 -21.98 -5.76
CA ARG A 9 18.80 -21.08 -6.68
C ARG A 9 18.22 -19.92 -5.88
N LEU A 10 18.67 -18.70 -6.18
CA LEU A 10 18.11 -17.44 -5.68
C LEU A 10 16.80 -17.12 -6.41
N THR A 11 15.69 -17.20 -5.69
CA THR A 11 14.40 -16.62 -6.05
C THR A 11 14.49 -15.10 -5.82
N LYS A 12 14.60 -14.31 -6.89
CA LYS A 12 14.48 -12.85 -6.80
C LYS A 12 13.00 -12.49 -6.66
N ILE A 13 12.64 -11.99 -5.47
CA ILE A 13 11.31 -11.48 -5.13
C ILE A 13 11.12 -10.11 -5.77
N PHE A 14 10.02 -9.97 -6.50
CA PHE A 14 9.52 -8.74 -7.09
C PHE A 14 8.91 -7.87 -5.96
N VAL A 15 9.51 -6.71 -5.67
CA VAL A 15 8.93 -5.71 -4.76
C VAL A 15 8.23 -4.65 -5.61
N ILE A 16 6.89 -4.68 -5.66
CA ILE A 16 6.10 -3.61 -6.26
C ILE A 16 5.71 -2.61 -5.18
N PHE A 17 6.12 -1.37 -5.45
CA PHE A 17 5.81 -0.14 -4.74
C PHE A 17 4.30 0.11 -4.61
N VAL A 18 3.87 0.46 -3.40
CA VAL A 18 2.61 1.19 -3.15
C VAL A 18 2.98 2.59 -2.70
N PHE A 19 2.75 3.59 -3.55
CA PHE A 19 2.68 5.00 -3.15
C PHE A 19 1.58 5.73 -3.95
N PHE A 20 0.92 6.67 -3.24
CA PHE A 20 -0.22 7.55 -3.58
C PHE A 20 -1.60 6.87 -3.44
N PHE A 21 -2.46 7.19 -2.46
CA PHE A 21 -2.73 8.45 -1.75
C PHE A 21 -2.22 8.52 -0.30
N GLY A 22 -1.94 9.74 0.17
CA GLY A 22 -1.31 10.02 1.46
C GLY A 22 -2.12 9.58 2.69
N ILE A 23 -1.78 8.40 3.24
CA ILE A 23 -1.52 8.15 4.67
C ILE A 23 -0.33 7.16 4.66
N SER A 24 0.87 7.64 5.01
CA SER A 24 2.04 6.77 5.15
C SER A 24 1.91 5.98 6.45
N LEU A 25 1.67 4.66 6.37
CA LEU A 25 1.77 3.74 7.51
C LEU A 25 3.26 3.43 7.77
N PRO A 26 3.77 3.49 9.01
CA PRO A 26 5.10 2.97 9.32
C PRO A 26 5.05 1.45 9.40
N THR A 27 5.87 0.76 8.62
CA THR A 27 6.16 -0.67 8.78
C THR A 27 7.05 -0.86 10.00
N PHE A 28 6.62 -1.70 10.94
CA PHE A 28 7.41 -2.07 12.13
C PHE A 28 7.98 -3.47 11.91
N SER A 29 9.23 -3.57 11.48
CA SER A 29 9.98 -4.84 11.44
C SER A 29 11.07 -4.80 12.52
N GLN A 30 11.13 -5.85 13.34
CA GLN A 30 12.22 -6.07 14.29
C GLN A 30 13.56 -6.16 13.55
N LYS A 31 14.57 -5.44 14.07
CA LYS A 31 15.90 -5.29 13.46
C LYS A 31 16.78 -6.52 13.72
N ASN A 32 17.34 -7.09 12.65
CA ASN A 32 18.47 -8.01 12.72
C ASN A 32 19.69 -7.31 12.07
N PRO A 33 20.78 -7.01 12.80
CA PRO A 33 21.86 -6.13 12.35
C PRO A 33 22.64 -6.65 11.13
N GLU A 34 22.75 -7.97 10.92
CA GLU A 34 23.47 -8.54 9.76
C GLU A 34 22.74 -8.33 8.41
N LYS A 35 21.44 -8.03 8.44
CA LYS A 35 20.70 -7.64 7.22
C LYS A 35 20.86 -6.15 6.88
N GLN A 36 21.30 -5.33 7.83
CA GLN A 36 21.46 -3.89 7.63
C GLN A 36 22.67 -3.58 6.75
N ASP A 37 23.78 -4.31 6.91
CA ASP A 37 25.00 -4.10 6.11
C ASP A 37 24.84 -4.61 4.66
N ALA A 38 24.03 -5.65 4.44
CA ALA A 38 23.65 -6.12 3.10
C ALA A 38 22.67 -5.15 2.41
N VAL A 39 21.73 -4.57 3.18
CA VAL A 39 20.77 -3.58 2.66
C VAL A 39 21.44 -2.23 2.41
N ASP A 40 22.39 -1.79 3.24
CA ASP A 40 23.10 -0.52 3.04
C ASP A 40 24.13 -0.63 1.91
N SER A 41 24.72 -1.81 1.67
CA SER A 41 25.56 -2.06 0.48
C SER A 41 24.73 -2.17 -0.81
N GLU A 42 23.58 -2.87 -0.82
CA GLU A 42 22.66 -2.91 -1.96
C GLU A 42 22.04 -1.53 -2.24
N LYS A 43 21.70 -0.74 -1.22
CA LYS A 43 21.14 0.60 -1.37
C LYS A 43 22.18 1.63 -1.81
N SER A 44 23.45 1.46 -1.42
CA SER A 44 24.55 2.26 -1.95
C SER A 44 24.86 1.96 -3.42
N LEU A 45 24.66 0.70 -3.85
CA LEU A 45 24.78 0.27 -5.23
C LEU A 45 23.57 0.75 -6.06
N GLU A 46 22.34 0.63 -5.56
CA GLU A 46 21.12 1.16 -6.19
C GLU A 46 21.08 2.68 -6.26
N ASP A 47 21.60 3.41 -5.26
CA ASP A 47 21.71 4.87 -5.29
C ASP A 47 22.83 5.33 -6.24
N SER A 48 23.88 4.51 -6.45
CA SER A 48 24.91 4.76 -7.46
C SER A 48 24.42 4.47 -8.88
N GLU A 49 23.67 3.38 -9.09
CA GLU A 49 23.02 3.05 -10.36
C GLU A 49 21.91 4.05 -10.68
N ASN A 50 21.07 4.48 -9.73
CA ASN A 50 20.03 5.50 -9.97
C ASN A 50 20.60 6.91 -10.19
N LYS A 51 21.75 7.25 -9.60
CA LYS A 51 22.46 8.51 -9.90
C LYS A 51 23.17 8.49 -11.25
N GLU A 52 23.61 7.33 -11.73
CA GLU A 52 24.09 7.18 -13.11
C GLU A 52 22.94 7.16 -14.12
N ILE A 53 21.83 6.47 -13.84
CA ILE A 53 20.64 6.42 -14.70
C ILE A 53 19.96 7.80 -14.82
N SER A 54 19.94 8.60 -13.75
CA SER A 54 19.39 9.98 -13.79
C SER A 54 20.30 11.02 -14.48
N LYS A 55 21.56 10.67 -14.78
CA LYS A 55 22.49 11.51 -15.56
C LYS A 55 22.63 11.08 -17.02
N ILE A 56 21.97 10.01 -17.43
CA ILE A 56 21.79 9.72 -18.86
C ILE A 56 20.81 10.77 -19.38
N LYS A 57 21.35 11.82 -20.02
CA LYS A 57 20.56 12.67 -20.92
C LYS A 57 19.70 11.74 -21.76
N LYS A 58 18.37 11.83 -21.65
CA LYS A 58 17.45 11.18 -22.59
C LYS A 58 18.05 11.47 -23.97
N PRO A 59 18.44 10.44 -24.75
CA PRO A 59 18.86 10.66 -26.11
C PRO A 59 17.74 11.48 -26.74
N ASN A 60 18.12 12.49 -27.51
CA ASN A 60 17.17 13.30 -28.27
C ASN A 60 16.38 12.31 -29.16
N GLU A 61 15.25 11.79 -28.68
CA GLU A 61 14.46 10.79 -29.38
C GLU A 61 13.94 11.49 -30.62
N LYS A 62 14.62 11.28 -31.74
CA LYS A 62 14.12 11.69 -33.05
C LYS A 62 12.71 11.13 -33.14
N LYS A 63 11.71 12.00 -33.14
CA LYS A 63 10.32 11.63 -33.38
C LYS A 63 10.30 10.83 -34.68
N LEU A 64 9.86 9.57 -34.59
CA LEU A 64 9.78 8.69 -35.73
C LEU A 64 8.83 9.31 -36.76
N THR A 65 9.20 9.23 -38.02
CA THR A 65 8.31 9.60 -39.13
C THR A 65 7.11 8.63 -39.18
N PRO A 66 5.97 9.03 -39.80
CA PRO A 66 4.82 8.14 -39.98
C PRO A 66 5.18 6.80 -40.63
N GLU A 67 6.07 6.79 -41.63
CA GLU A 67 6.53 5.57 -42.29
C GLU A 67 7.34 4.67 -41.35
N GLN A 68 8.20 5.27 -40.51
CA GLN A 68 8.95 4.52 -39.49
C GLN A 68 8.03 3.95 -38.40
N LEU A 69 6.97 4.66 -38.02
CA LEU A 69 5.96 4.16 -37.08
C LEU A 69 5.20 2.97 -37.66
N THR A 70 4.79 3.02 -38.93
CA THR A 70 4.13 1.90 -39.60
C THR A 70 5.04 0.67 -39.66
N LYS A 71 6.30 0.83 -40.10
CA LYS A 71 7.27 -0.27 -40.13
C LYS A 71 7.51 -0.85 -38.73
N LYS A 72 7.59 0.01 -37.73
CA LYS A 72 7.79 -0.41 -36.34
C LYS A 72 6.56 -1.15 -35.78
N LYS A 73 5.34 -0.74 -36.12
CA LYS A 73 4.10 -1.47 -35.81
C LYS A 73 4.16 -2.89 -36.38
N GLU A 74 4.51 -3.05 -37.66
CA GLU A 74 4.61 -4.36 -38.31
C GLU A 74 5.68 -5.26 -37.64
N ILE A 75 6.80 -4.67 -37.22
CA ILE A 75 7.84 -5.40 -36.47
C ILE A 75 7.31 -5.83 -35.10
N LEU A 76 6.65 -4.94 -34.37
CA LEU A 76 6.05 -5.26 -33.07
C LEU A 76 5.03 -6.40 -33.18
N GLU A 77 4.18 -6.38 -34.20
CA GLU A 77 3.22 -7.45 -34.47
C GLU A 77 3.91 -8.81 -34.65
N LYS A 78 4.97 -8.85 -35.47
CA LYS A 78 5.77 -10.06 -35.69
C LYS A 78 6.49 -10.52 -34.43
N ILE A 79 7.03 -9.60 -33.65
CA ILE A 79 7.69 -9.93 -32.37
C ILE A 79 6.68 -10.54 -31.41
N LEU A 80 5.51 -9.92 -31.23
CA LEU A 80 4.47 -10.43 -30.33
C LEU A 80 4.05 -11.86 -30.70
N LYS A 81 4.01 -12.18 -31.99
CA LYS A 81 3.60 -13.50 -32.48
C LYS A 81 4.71 -14.56 -32.46
N PHE A 82 5.94 -14.20 -32.83
CA PHE A 82 7.01 -15.19 -33.11
C PHE A 82 8.30 -14.97 -32.31
N GLY A 83 8.42 -13.85 -31.61
CA GLY A 83 9.62 -13.51 -30.84
C GLY A 83 9.82 -14.43 -29.63
N SER A 84 11.05 -14.45 -29.13
CA SER A 84 11.37 -15.08 -27.85
C SER A 84 10.60 -14.43 -26.69
N THR A 85 10.50 -15.11 -25.55
CA THR A 85 9.91 -14.53 -24.32
C THR A 85 10.48 -13.16 -23.99
N LYS A 86 11.79 -12.96 -24.19
CA LYS A 86 12.44 -11.68 -23.92
C LYS A 86 11.96 -10.59 -24.88
N GLU A 87 12.02 -10.85 -26.18
CA GLU A 87 11.59 -9.90 -27.21
C GLU A 87 10.11 -9.56 -27.09
N ARG A 88 9.26 -10.56 -26.81
CA ARG A 88 7.82 -10.34 -26.59
C ARG A 88 7.53 -9.44 -25.39
N LYS A 89 8.24 -9.61 -24.27
CA LYS A 89 8.13 -8.70 -23.11
C LYS A 89 8.57 -7.28 -23.43
N GLU A 90 9.64 -7.13 -24.21
CA GLU A 90 10.13 -5.81 -24.63
C GLU A 90 9.11 -5.14 -25.56
N ALA A 91 8.54 -5.87 -26.53
CA ALA A 91 7.48 -5.38 -27.39
C ALA A 91 6.23 -4.95 -26.59
N LEU A 92 5.79 -5.76 -25.62
CA LEU A 92 4.67 -5.43 -24.74
C LEU A 92 4.90 -4.13 -23.94
N ARG A 93 6.11 -3.92 -23.41
CA ARG A 93 6.47 -2.67 -22.71
C ARG A 93 6.52 -1.48 -23.66
N GLU A 94 7.01 -1.70 -24.87
CA GLU A 94 7.10 -0.66 -25.88
C GLU A 94 5.73 -0.11 -26.28
N LEU A 95 4.68 -0.93 -26.24
CA LEU A 95 3.30 -0.50 -26.48
C LEU A 95 2.84 0.62 -25.53
N TRP A 96 3.41 0.75 -24.33
CA TRP A 96 2.96 1.73 -23.32
C TRP A 96 3.17 3.18 -23.77
N ASN A 97 4.21 3.42 -24.58
CA ASN A 97 4.55 4.74 -25.09
C ASN A 97 4.39 4.83 -26.62
N PHE A 98 3.87 3.77 -27.25
CA PHE A 98 3.66 3.77 -28.69
C PHE A 98 2.42 4.60 -29.06
N PRO A 99 2.47 5.42 -30.14
CA PRO A 99 1.32 6.24 -30.53
C PRO A 99 0.06 5.39 -30.77
N LYS A 100 -1.03 5.72 -30.06
CA LYS A 100 -2.27 4.92 -30.03
C LYS A 100 -2.89 4.75 -31.42
N GLU A 101 -2.73 5.75 -32.31
CA GLU A 101 -3.26 5.71 -33.68
C GLU A 101 -2.63 4.58 -34.52
N TYR A 102 -1.45 4.11 -34.12
CA TYR A 102 -0.72 3.05 -34.82
C TYR A 102 -0.79 1.70 -34.09
N SER A 103 -0.87 1.68 -32.75
CA SER A 103 -0.86 0.44 -31.97
C SER A 103 -2.24 -0.15 -31.66
N SER A 104 -3.35 0.51 -31.97
CA SER A 104 -4.70 0.02 -31.59
C SER A 104 -5.00 -1.40 -32.07
N ASP A 105 -4.53 -1.77 -33.26
CA ASP A 105 -4.70 -3.14 -33.78
C ASP A 105 -3.86 -4.17 -33.02
N LEU A 106 -2.70 -3.76 -32.50
CA LEU A 106 -1.83 -4.63 -31.70
C LEU A 106 -2.44 -4.96 -30.33
N TYR A 107 -3.48 -4.23 -29.90
CA TYR A 107 -4.17 -4.56 -28.65
C TYR A 107 -5.07 -5.80 -28.80
N LYS A 108 -5.49 -6.12 -30.03
CA LYS A 108 -6.38 -7.26 -30.32
C LYS A 108 -5.73 -8.63 -30.03
N VAL A 109 -4.39 -8.69 -30.00
CA VAL A 109 -3.63 -9.91 -29.68
C VAL A 109 -3.42 -10.11 -28.17
N LEU A 110 -3.61 -9.06 -27.35
CA LEU A 110 -3.40 -9.16 -25.90
C LEU A 110 -4.30 -10.21 -25.21
N PRO A 111 -5.59 -10.36 -25.56
CA PRO A 111 -6.44 -11.38 -24.91
C PRO A 111 -5.98 -12.81 -25.21
N GLU A 112 -5.53 -13.06 -26.45
CA GLU A 112 -4.97 -14.36 -26.85
C GLU A 112 -3.67 -14.64 -26.08
N LEU A 113 -2.75 -13.68 -26.02
CA LEU A 113 -1.51 -13.82 -25.22
C LEU A 113 -1.77 -14.01 -23.73
N LEU A 114 -2.85 -13.44 -23.21
CA LEU A 114 -3.21 -13.61 -21.81
C LEU A 114 -3.76 -15.01 -21.53
N ASN A 115 -4.66 -15.50 -22.37
CA ASN A 115 -5.37 -16.76 -22.13
C ASN A 115 -4.54 -17.98 -22.54
N GLU A 116 -3.83 -17.89 -23.67
CA GLU A 116 -3.28 -19.07 -24.38
C GLU A 116 -1.76 -19.18 -24.31
N ASP A 117 -1.03 -18.11 -23.95
CA ASP A 117 0.44 -18.18 -23.95
C ASP A 117 0.95 -19.17 -22.88
N PRO A 118 1.81 -20.14 -23.25
CA PRO A 118 2.31 -21.12 -22.28
C PRO A 118 3.27 -20.50 -21.26
N ASP A 119 3.85 -19.34 -21.54
CA ASP A 119 4.79 -18.67 -20.65
C ASP A 119 4.04 -17.74 -19.68
N ILE A 120 3.98 -18.15 -18.40
CA ILE A 120 3.42 -17.38 -17.28
C ILE A 120 3.92 -15.93 -17.28
N SER A 121 5.19 -15.72 -17.61
CA SER A 121 5.80 -14.40 -17.58
C SER A 121 5.38 -13.50 -18.74
N ILE A 122 4.88 -14.08 -19.84
CA ILE A 122 4.18 -13.35 -20.89
C ILE A 122 2.79 -12.98 -20.42
N LYS A 123 2.02 -13.90 -19.84
CA LYS A 123 0.69 -13.58 -19.27
C LYS A 123 0.76 -12.39 -18.30
N ILE A 124 1.73 -12.41 -17.38
CA ILE A 124 1.96 -11.30 -16.42
C ILE A 124 2.31 -9.99 -17.16
N ALA A 125 3.20 -10.04 -18.15
CA ALA A 125 3.56 -8.84 -18.93
C ALA A 125 2.37 -8.29 -19.74
N THR A 126 1.51 -9.18 -20.23
CA THR A 126 0.28 -8.84 -20.95
C THR A 126 -0.73 -8.17 -20.01
N ILE A 127 -1.00 -8.73 -18.83
CA ILE A 127 -1.87 -8.08 -17.81
C ILE A 127 -1.36 -6.69 -17.47
N LYS A 128 -0.05 -6.56 -17.22
CA LYS A 128 0.56 -5.26 -16.93
C LYS A 128 0.34 -4.28 -18.07
N THR A 129 0.53 -4.72 -19.31
CA THR A 129 0.34 -3.90 -20.50
C THR A 129 -1.10 -3.44 -20.67
N ILE A 130 -2.07 -4.35 -20.51
CA ILE A 130 -3.50 -4.01 -20.50
C ILE A 130 -3.80 -2.93 -19.43
N SER A 131 -3.22 -3.08 -18.23
CA SER A 131 -3.43 -2.14 -17.12
C SER A 131 -2.75 -0.78 -17.30
N GLU A 132 -1.57 -0.71 -17.92
CA GLU A 132 -0.86 0.55 -18.20
C GLU A 132 -1.53 1.33 -19.34
N LEU A 133 -2.12 0.60 -20.29
CA LEU A 133 -2.85 1.19 -21.42
C LEU A 133 -4.32 1.51 -21.10
N GLU A 134 -4.79 1.16 -19.89
CA GLU A 134 -6.16 1.37 -19.42
C GLU A 134 -7.22 0.76 -20.35
N LEU A 135 -6.95 -0.43 -20.90
CA LEU A 135 -7.84 -1.10 -21.85
C LEU A 135 -9.03 -1.77 -21.13
N THR A 136 -10.04 -0.98 -20.79
CA THR A 136 -11.23 -1.44 -20.06
C THR A 136 -12.07 -2.48 -20.84
N SER A 137 -11.91 -2.57 -22.16
CA SER A 137 -12.50 -3.65 -22.97
C SER A 137 -12.04 -5.03 -22.52
N GLU A 138 -10.86 -5.12 -21.90
CA GLU A 138 -10.24 -6.37 -21.48
C GLU A 138 -10.48 -6.75 -20.02
N ASN A 139 -11.42 -6.07 -19.34
CA ASN A 139 -11.76 -6.38 -17.96
C ASN A 139 -12.16 -7.86 -17.78
N LYS A 140 -12.91 -8.44 -18.74
CA LYS A 140 -13.26 -9.87 -18.72
C LYS A 140 -12.04 -10.78 -18.80
N SER A 141 -11.07 -10.45 -19.67
CA SER A 141 -9.83 -11.19 -19.83
C SER A 141 -8.98 -11.15 -18.55
N ILE A 142 -8.91 -10.00 -17.88
CA ILE A 142 -8.26 -9.86 -16.57
C ILE A 142 -8.98 -10.70 -15.50
N ILE A 143 -10.32 -10.64 -15.43
CA ILE A 143 -11.10 -11.43 -14.46
C ILE A 143 -10.88 -12.94 -14.68
N ASN A 144 -10.85 -13.40 -15.93
CA ASN A 144 -10.60 -14.81 -16.25
C ASN A 144 -9.22 -15.28 -15.76
N SER A 145 -8.22 -14.40 -15.71
CA SER A 145 -6.88 -14.70 -15.20
C SER A 145 -6.83 -14.97 -13.69
N LEU A 146 -7.94 -14.75 -12.97
CA LEU A 146 -8.09 -15.17 -11.58
C LEU A 146 -8.33 -16.69 -11.43
N SER A 147 -8.76 -17.37 -12.49
CA SER A 147 -9.17 -18.77 -12.47
C SER A 147 -8.09 -19.68 -13.08
N ASN A 148 -7.82 -20.84 -12.46
CA ASN A 148 -6.94 -21.91 -12.99
C ASN A 148 -5.50 -21.51 -13.33
N GLU A 149 -5.03 -20.35 -12.86
CA GLU A 149 -3.68 -19.86 -13.09
C GLU A 149 -2.78 -19.99 -11.84
N SER A 150 -1.47 -19.76 -12.03
CA SER A 150 -0.51 -19.66 -10.92
C SER A 150 -0.81 -18.45 -10.02
N ASP A 151 -0.35 -18.49 -8.77
CA ASP A 151 -0.53 -17.36 -7.85
C ASP A 151 0.15 -16.07 -8.38
N ASP A 152 1.26 -16.17 -9.13
CA ASP A 152 1.92 -15.01 -9.76
C ASP A 152 1.03 -14.30 -10.80
N VAL A 153 0.31 -15.06 -11.64
CA VAL A 153 -0.64 -14.50 -12.62
C VAL A 153 -1.84 -13.88 -11.90
N LYS A 154 -2.35 -14.56 -10.86
CA LYS A 154 -3.44 -14.03 -10.05
C LYS A 154 -3.05 -12.73 -9.35
N GLU A 155 -1.84 -12.63 -8.82
CA GLU A 155 -1.33 -11.39 -8.21
C GLU A 155 -1.27 -10.25 -9.23
N ALA A 156 -0.80 -10.52 -10.46
CA ALA A 156 -0.82 -9.55 -11.55
C ALA A 156 -2.25 -9.13 -11.92
N ALA A 157 -3.19 -10.08 -11.97
CA ALA A 157 -4.59 -9.82 -12.25
C ALA A 157 -5.24 -8.97 -11.15
N VAL A 158 -4.98 -9.27 -9.87
CA VAL A 158 -5.45 -8.48 -8.72
C VAL A 158 -4.92 -7.05 -8.77
N TYR A 159 -3.64 -6.86 -9.12
CA TYR A 159 -3.06 -5.53 -9.35
C TYR A 159 -3.81 -4.77 -10.46
N ALA A 160 -4.07 -5.41 -11.60
CA ALA A 160 -4.80 -4.79 -12.71
C ALA A 160 -6.25 -4.45 -12.33
N ILE A 161 -6.94 -5.36 -11.62
CA ILE A 161 -8.30 -5.14 -11.10
C ILE A 161 -8.35 -3.92 -10.18
N HIS A 162 -7.38 -3.80 -9.27
CA HIS A 162 -7.28 -2.65 -8.38
C HIS A 162 -7.03 -1.35 -9.16
N LYS A 163 -6.02 -1.34 -10.04
CA LYS A 163 -5.63 -0.14 -10.82
C LYS A 163 -6.76 0.35 -11.72
N LEU A 164 -7.43 -0.57 -12.43
CA LEU A 164 -8.52 -0.27 -13.35
C LEU A 164 -9.90 -0.17 -12.65
N LYS A 165 -9.96 -0.40 -11.34
CA LYS A 165 -11.18 -0.35 -10.52
C LYS A 165 -12.29 -1.26 -11.05
N ILE A 166 -11.94 -2.51 -11.40
CA ILE A 166 -12.86 -3.50 -11.97
C ILE A 166 -13.75 -4.08 -10.86
N ASP A 167 -14.87 -3.42 -10.59
CA ASP A 167 -15.80 -3.78 -9.50
C ASP A 167 -16.46 -5.16 -9.72
N GLU A 168 -16.66 -5.54 -10.98
CA GLU A 168 -17.26 -6.83 -11.37
C GLU A 168 -16.44 -8.03 -10.89
N ALA A 169 -15.16 -7.83 -10.58
CA ALA A 169 -14.27 -8.89 -10.09
C ALA A 169 -14.49 -9.26 -8.62
N CYS A 170 -15.27 -8.48 -7.84
CA CYS A 170 -15.38 -8.68 -6.40
C CYS A 170 -15.85 -10.08 -6.00
N THR A 171 -16.76 -10.69 -6.75
CA THR A 171 -17.23 -12.07 -6.49
C THR A 171 -16.11 -13.08 -6.70
N ASN A 172 -15.38 -12.99 -7.82
CA ASN A 172 -14.25 -13.87 -8.12
C ASN A 172 -13.14 -13.76 -7.06
N LEU A 173 -12.82 -12.53 -6.65
CA LEU A 173 -11.86 -12.25 -5.58
C LEU A 173 -12.27 -12.88 -4.24
N LEU A 174 -13.56 -12.76 -3.88
CA LEU A 174 -14.10 -13.37 -2.66
C LEU A 174 -14.05 -14.91 -2.73
N ASP A 175 -14.34 -15.50 -3.88
CA ASP A 175 -14.29 -16.96 -4.03
C ASP A 175 -12.86 -17.50 -3.93
N ILE A 176 -11.86 -16.76 -4.43
CA ILE A 176 -10.45 -17.10 -4.17
C ILE A 176 -10.19 -17.07 -2.66
N LEU A 177 -10.58 -16.01 -1.95
CA LEU A 177 -10.36 -15.93 -0.50
C LEU A 177 -10.99 -17.11 0.24
N LYS A 178 -12.21 -17.53 -0.11
CA LYS A 178 -12.87 -18.69 0.52
C LYS A 178 -12.06 -19.99 0.41
N SER A 179 -11.24 -20.13 -0.63
CA SER A 179 -10.37 -21.29 -0.85
C SER A 179 -8.99 -21.21 -0.17
N LYS A 180 -8.60 -20.06 0.38
CA LYS A 180 -7.26 -19.86 0.93
C LYS A 180 -7.17 -20.31 2.40
N ASP A 181 -5.97 -20.76 2.78
CA ASP A 181 -5.59 -21.10 4.15
C ASP A 181 -5.17 -19.83 4.92
N PHE A 182 -6.04 -19.34 5.80
CA PHE A 182 -5.82 -18.11 6.58
C PHE A 182 -4.80 -18.27 7.71
N SER A 183 -4.33 -19.49 8.01
CA SER A 183 -3.21 -19.68 8.94
C SER A 183 -1.88 -19.21 8.35
N LYS A 184 -1.82 -18.99 7.03
CA LYS A 184 -0.65 -18.53 6.29
C LYS A 184 -0.88 -17.12 5.73
N ASN A 185 0.15 -16.29 5.84
CA ASN A 185 0.18 -15.01 5.15
C ASN A 185 0.79 -15.19 3.75
N THR A 186 -0.01 -14.95 2.71
CA THR A 186 0.48 -14.90 1.32
C THR A 186 0.22 -13.52 0.73
N ASN A 187 1.08 -13.11 -0.20
CA ASN A 187 0.97 -11.83 -0.90
C ASN A 187 -0.38 -11.74 -1.64
N LEU A 188 -0.79 -12.80 -2.33
CA LEU A 188 -2.10 -12.89 -2.98
C LEU A 188 -3.26 -12.64 -2.00
N THR A 189 -3.31 -13.30 -0.85
CA THR A 189 -4.41 -13.13 0.13
C THR A 189 -4.48 -11.68 0.61
N SER A 190 -3.33 -11.10 0.99
CA SER A 190 -3.25 -9.70 1.43
C SER A 190 -3.67 -8.72 0.33
N SER A 191 -3.25 -8.96 -0.91
CA SER A 191 -3.58 -8.12 -2.06
C SER A 191 -5.07 -8.16 -2.39
N ILE A 192 -5.70 -9.34 -2.30
CA ILE A 192 -7.14 -9.47 -2.52
C ILE A 192 -7.93 -8.75 -1.43
N ILE A 193 -7.59 -8.92 -0.14
CA ILE A 193 -8.27 -8.22 0.97
C ILE A 193 -8.15 -6.71 0.80
N SER A 194 -6.95 -6.21 0.48
CA SER A 194 -6.74 -4.78 0.24
C SER A 194 -7.56 -4.27 -0.95
N THR A 195 -7.59 -5.02 -2.05
CA THR A 195 -8.34 -4.67 -3.27
C THR A 195 -9.84 -4.61 -3.01
N LEU A 196 -10.40 -5.63 -2.35
CA LEU A 196 -11.81 -5.65 -1.95
C LEU A 196 -12.15 -4.48 -1.02
N GLY A 197 -11.21 -4.01 -0.19
CA GLY A 197 -11.44 -2.85 0.66
C GLY A 197 -11.62 -1.54 -0.11
N GLU A 198 -11.15 -1.46 -1.35
CA GLU A 198 -11.15 -0.23 -2.16
C GLU A 198 -12.18 -0.25 -3.29
N LEU A 199 -12.68 -1.43 -3.66
CA LEU A 199 -13.75 -1.58 -4.66
C LEU A 199 -15.14 -1.44 -4.00
N PRO A 200 -16.09 -0.69 -4.61
CA PRO A 200 -17.44 -0.51 -4.09
C PRO A 200 -18.19 -1.81 -3.73
N GLY A 201 -18.12 -2.83 -4.58
CA GLY A 201 -18.74 -4.15 -4.42
C GLY A 201 -18.02 -5.03 -3.41
N GLY A 202 -16.80 -4.68 -3.02
CA GLY A 202 -15.98 -5.47 -2.11
C GLY A 202 -16.51 -5.52 -0.67
N LYS A 203 -17.42 -4.61 -0.30
CA LYS A 203 -18.19 -4.66 0.96
C LYS A 203 -18.98 -5.97 1.15
N ASN A 204 -19.28 -6.70 0.08
CA ASN A 204 -19.94 -8.00 0.14
C ASN A 204 -19.05 -9.09 0.78
N ALA A 205 -17.74 -8.87 0.86
CA ALA A 205 -16.81 -9.75 1.57
C ALA A 205 -16.88 -9.62 3.11
N TYR A 206 -17.66 -8.65 3.63
CA TYR A 206 -17.73 -8.34 5.07
C TYR A 206 -17.91 -9.58 5.94
N GLN A 207 -18.97 -10.35 5.70
CA GLN A 207 -19.36 -11.45 6.61
C GLN A 207 -18.29 -12.54 6.65
N PHE A 208 -17.68 -12.82 5.49
CA PHE A 208 -16.59 -13.80 5.41
C PHE A 208 -15.34 -13.32 6.15
N LEU A 209 -14.94 -12.06 5.93
CA LEU A 209 -13.74 -11.50 6.57
C LEU A 209 -13.94 -11.26 8.07
N GLU A 210 -15.14 -10.93 8.52
CA GLU A 210 -15.51 -10.88 9.95
C GLU A 210 -15.27 -12.23 10.62
N ALA A 211 -15.78 -13.32 10.05
CA ALA A 211 -15.53 -14.66 10.58
C ALA A 211 -14.03 -14.99 10.66
N LYS A 212 -13.24 -14.60 9.66
CA LYS A 212 -11.78 -14.80 9.63
C LYS A 212 -11.02 -13.91 10.60
N PHE A 213 -11.53 -12.72 10.92
CA PHE A 213 -10.94 -11.87 11.94
C PHE A 213 -11.16 -12.41 13.36
N ILE A 214 -12.34 -12.97 13.64
CA ILE A 214 -12.70 -13.58 14.92
C ILE A 214 -11.87 -14.84 15.18
N ASP A 215 -11.65 -15.64 14.14
CA ASP A 215 -10.86 -16.86 14.21
C ASP A 215 -9.39 -16.59 14.57
N LYS A 216 -9.03 -16.89 15.82
CA LYS A 216 -7.67 -16.69 16.36
C LYS A 216 -6.63 -17.65 15.76
N THR A 217 -7.03 -18.67 15.00
CA THR A 217 -6.09 -19.52 14.23
C THR A 217 -5.63 -18.85 12.94
N SER A 218 -6.31 -17.78 12.50
CA SER A 218 -5.88 -16.95 11.38
C SER A 218 -4.60 -16.19 11.72
N ASN A 219 -3.69 -16.09 10.75
CA ASN A 219 -2.45 -15.36 10.88
C ASN A 219 -2.69 -13.89 11.30
N ALA A 220 -1.90 -13.40 12.26
CA ALA A 220 -2.05 -12.07 12.84
C ALA A 220 -1.94 -10.94 11.79
N ASP A 221 -1.07 -11.07 10.79
CA ASP A 221 -0.92 -10.08 9.73
C ASP A 221 -2.17 -10.04 8.85
N ILE A 222 -2.74 -11.20 8.50
CA ILE A 222 -3.98 -11.28 7.75
C ILE A 222 -5.13 -10.67 8.56
N ARG A 223 -5.24 -10.98 9.86
CA ARG A 223 -6.22 -10.35 10.75
C ARG A 223 -6.06 -8.83 10.78
N ALA A 224 -4.83 -8.32 10.79
CA ALA A 224 -4.56 -6.88 10.70
C ALA A 224 -4.99 -6.29 9.34
N GLN A 225 -4.80 -7.00 8.22
CA GLN A 225 -5.31 -6.58 6.91
C GLN A 225 -6.84 -6.54 6.87
N ILE A 226 -7.51 -7.49 7.51
CA ILE A 226 -8.97 -7.51 7.61
C ILE A 226 -9.49 -6.28 8.38
N VAL A 227 -8.81 -5.90 9.47
CA VAL A 227 -9.14 -4.66 10.20
C VAL A 227 -9.02 -3.44 9.28
N LEU A 228 -7.95 -3.34 8.49
CA LEU A 228 -7.81 -2.25 7.52
C LEU A 228 -8.92 -2.27 6.45
N PHE A 229 -9.32 -3.47 6.00
CA PHE A 229 -10.46 -3.65 5.10
C PHE A 229 -11.74 -3.05 5.70
N PHE A 230 -12.06 -3.34 6.97
CA PHE A 230 -13.23 -2.76 7.67
C PHE A 230 -13.21 -1.23 7.66
N GLY A 231 -12.05 -0.63 7.95
CA GLY A 231 -11.89 0.82 7.89
C GLY A 231 -12.02 1.40 6.47
N LYS A 232 -11.57 0.67 5.43
CA LYS A 232 -11.64 1.14 4.04
C LYS A 232 -13.06 1.09 3.47
N ILE A 233 -13.83 0.05 3.77
CA ILE A 233 -15.23 -0.06 3.31
C ILE A 233 -16.18 0.91 4.03
N LYS A 234 -15.74 1.50 5.15
CA LYS A 234 -16.48 2.50 5.95
C LYS A 234 -17.85 2.00 6.42
N ASP A 235 -17.92 0.74 6.82
CA ASP A 235 -19.16 0.09 7.25
C ASP A 235 -19.26 0.07 8.78
N LEU A 236 -20.33 0.67 9.32
CA LEU A 236 -20.57 0.75 10.76
C LEU A 236 -20.83 -0.62 11.41
N ARG A 237 -21.13 -1.68 10.65
CA ARG A 237 -21.26 -3.05 11.18
C ARG A 237 -20.00 -3.49 11.93
N SER A 238 -18.81 -3.02 11.52
CA SER A 238 -17.54 -3.35 12.16
C SER A 238 -17.33 -2.67 13.52
N GLU A 239 -18.15 -1.71 13.94
CA GLU A 239 -17.91 -0.90 15.13
C GLU A 239 -17.67 -1.77 16.38
N LYS A 240 -18.59 -2.69 16.67
CA LYS A 240 -18.53 -3.52 17.87
C LYS A 240 -17.24 -4.35 17.92
N ILE A 241 -16.92 -5.04 16.83
CA ILE A 241 -15.78 -5.94 16.77
C ILE A 241 -14.44 -5.19 16.78
N LEU A 242 -14.39 -3.98 16.22
CA LEU A 242 -13.23 -3.10 16.30
C LEU A 242 -13.03 -2.56 17.72
N LEU A 243 -14.11 -2.19 18.43
CA LEU A 243 -14.04 -1.77 19.83
C LEU A 243 -13.53 -2.90 20.73
N GLU A 244 -14.09 -4.10 20.59
CA GLU A 244 -13.64 -5.30 21.31
C GLU A 244 -12.15 -5.58 21.07
N ALA A 245 -11.67 -5.45 19.83
CA ALA A 245 -10.26 -5.61 19.50
C ALA A 245 -9.38 -4.54 20.15
N VAL A 246 -9.80 -3.27 20.15
CA VAL A 246 -9.07 -2.16 20.78
C VAL A 246 -8.92 -2.35 22.30
N GLU A 247 -9.99 -2.82 22.97
CA GLU A 247 -10.07 -3.00 24.41
C GLU A 247 -9.38 -4.26 24.93
N ASN A 248 -9.22 -5.28 24.08
CA ASN A 248 -8.52 -6.51 24.44
C ASN A 248 -7.01 -6.26 24.62
N GLU A 249 -6.49 -6.41 25.85
CA GLU A 249 -5.08 -6.15 26.16
C GLU A 249 -4.13 -7.26 25.67
N ASP A 250 -4.65 -8.46 25.48
CA ASP A 250 -3.94 -9.63 24.94
C ASP A 250 -3.92 -9.65 23.41
N GLU A 251 -4.67 -8.76 22.76
CA GLU A 251 -4.65 -8.64 21.31
C GLU A 251 -3.36 -7.98 20.81
N GLU A 252 -2.92 -8.42 19.63
CA GLU A 252 -1.70 -7.91 19.01
C GLU A 252 -1.74 -6.40 18.84
N ILE A 253 -0.64 -5.73 19.21
CA ILE A 253 -0.58 -4.26 19.28
C ILE A 253 -0.93 -3.60 17.95
N VAL A 254 -0.58 -4.25 16.84
CA VAL A 254 -0.86 -3.80 15.47
C VAL A 254 -2.36 -3.89 15.16
N ILE A 255 -3.03 -4.97 15.57
CA ILE A 255 -4.48 -5.15 15.37
C ILE A 255 -5.25 -4.10 16.18
N ARG A 256 -4.86 -3.89 17.43
CA ARG A 256 -5.43 -2.85 18.30
C ARG A 256 -5.27 -1.46 17.67
N ALA A 257 -4.07 -1.14 17.21
CA ALA A 257 -3.74 0.11 16.53
C ALA A 257 -4.56 0.34 15.27
N TYR A 258 -4.63 -0.65 14.38
CA TYR A 258 -5.43 -0.57 13.16
C TYR A 258 -6.92 -0.51 13.45
N SER A 259 -7.37 -1.08 14.57
CA SER A 259 -8.76 -1.01 14.97
C SER A 259 -9.14 0.40 15.40
N MET A 260 -8.28 1.11 16.15
CA MET A 260 -8.45 2.55 16.42
C MET A 260 -8.56 3.36 15.12
N ASN A 261 -7.63 3.14 14.19
CA ASN A 261 -7.65 3.81 12.89
C ASN A 261 -8.96 3.57 12.13
N SER A 262 -9.43 2.32 12.14
CA SER A 262 -10.64 1.91 11.42
C SER A 262 -11.89 2.49 12.06
N LEU A 263 -11.98 2.56 13.40
CA LEU A 263 -13.04 3.26 14.12
C LEU A 263 -13.17 4.74 13.70
N GLY A 264 -12.04 5.42 13.53
CA GLY A 264 -12.02 6.78 12.99
C GLY A 264 -12.54 6.84 11.53
N LYS A 265 -12.13 5.90 10.68
CA LYS A 265 -12.54 5.86 9.26
C LYS A 265 -14.02 5.52 9.06
N ILE A 266 -14.59 4.66 9.90
CA ILE A 266 -16.03 4.34 9.87
C ILE A 266 -16.88 5.42 10.57
N ASN A 267 -16.26 6.49 11.09
CA ASN A 267 -16.92 7.57 11.83
C ASN A 267 -17.71 7.09 13.06
N SER A 268 -17.13 6.16 13.83
CA SER A 268 -17.75 5.64 15.06
C SER A 268 -17.69 6.66 16.21
N GLN A 269 -18.74 7.46 16.35
CA GLN A 269 -18.82 8.50 17.39
C GLN A 269 -18.84 7.91 18.81
N SER A 270 -19.44 6.72 18.98
CA SER A 270 -19.46 5.99 20.26
C SER A 270 -18.04 5.61 20.74
N SER A 271 -17.08 5.47 19.82
CA SER A 271 -15.71 5.07 20.14
C SER A 271 -14.87 6.18 20.80
N ILE A 272 -15.30 7.44 20.78
CA ILE A 272 -14.53 8.56 21.34
C ILE A 272 -14.18 8.32 22.82
N ALA A 273 -15.16 7.96 23.66
CA ALA A 273 -14.92 7.76 25.09
C ALA A 273 -14.01 6.54 25.38
N PRO A 274 -14.24 5.35 24.78
CA PRO A 274 -13.31 4.22 24.86
C PRO A 274 -11.88 4.56 24.44
N LEU A 275 -11.70 5.24 23.30
CA LEU A 275 -10.38 5.64 22.80
C LEU A 275 -9.66 6.58 23.77
N LYS A 276 -10.35 7.59 24.30
CA LYS A 276 -9.79 8.51 25.32
C LYS A 276 -9.39 7.76 26.59
N LYS A 277 -10.20 6.80 27.06
CA LYS A 277 -9.88 5.96 28.22
C LYS A 277 -8.57 5.19 28.02
N ILE A 278 -8.37 4.62 26.83
CA ILE A 278 -7.15 3.87 26.51
C ILE A 278 -5.94 4.79 26.44
N LEU A 279 -6.05 5.93 25.75
CA LEU A 279 -4.96 6.91 25.68
C LEU A 279 -4.58 7.42 27.08
N LYS A 280 -5.56 7.65 27.96
CA LYS A 280 -5.30 8.02 29.36
C LYS A 280 -4.53 6.91 30.09
N LYS A 281 -4.96 5.64 30.00
CA LYS A 281 -4.25 4.51 30.60
C LYS A 281 -2.81 4.41 30.10
N ILE A 282 -2.58 4.62 28.79
CA ILE A 282 -1.23 4.61 28.19
C ILE A 282 -0.34 5.71 28.78
N LYS A 283 -0.87 6.90 29.07
CA LYS A 283 -0.10 8.00 29.69
C LYS A 283 0.33 7.69 31.13
N GLU A 284 -0.44 6.88 31.85
CA GLU A 284 -0.16 6.48 33.23
C GLU A 284 0.93 5.39 33.31
N VAL A 285 1.30 4.77 32.18
CA VAL A 285 2.38 3.79 32.09
C VAL A 285 3.72 4.46 32.35
N LYS A 286 4.49 3.94 33.31
CA LYS A 286 5.80 4.47 33.70
C LYS A 286 6.99 3.74 33.08
N GLY A 287 6.80 2.51 32.62
CA GLY A 287 7.86 1.67 32.06
C GLY A 287 8.26 2.11 30.65
N LYS A 288 9.55 2.40 30.43
CA LYS A 288 10.05 2.91 29.13
C LYS A 288 9.79 1.94 27.98
N ALA A 289 9.90 0.64 28.22
CA ALA A 289 9.66 -0.39 27.21
C ALA A 289 8.18 -0.45 26.81
N GLU A 290 7.28 -0.40 27.79
CA GLU A 290 5.84 -0.39 27.60
C GLU A 290 5.37 0.90 26.91
N ILE A 291 5.89 2.06 27.33
CA ILE A 291 5.62 3.35 26.67
C ILE A 291 5.92 3.25 25.17
N LYS A 292 7.07 2.68 24.81
CA LYS A 292 7.46 2.50 23.41
C LYS A 292 6.55 1.50 22.69
N LYS A 293 6.19 0.38 23.34
CA LYS A 293 5.25 -0.62 22.81
C LYS A 293 3.91 0.02 22.42
N TYR A 294 3.41 0.99 23.20
CA TYR A 294 2.13 1.65 22.95
C TYR A 294 2.17 2.80 21.93
N SER A 295 3.33 3.13 21.35
CA SER A 295 3.45 4.21 20.36
C SER A 295 2.48 4.07 19.17
N PRO A 296 2.24 2.87 18.61
CA PRO A 296 1.19 2.70 17.59
C PRO A 296 -0.19 3.11 18.08
N LEU A 297 -0.60 2.70 19.29
CA LEU A 297 -1.91 3.09 19.85
C LEU A 297 -2.02 4.60 20.05
N LYS A 298 -0.95 5.26 20.50
CA LYS A 298 -0.91 6.74 20.59
C LYS A 298 -1.17 7.36 19.21
N ILE A 299 -0.43 6.95 18.18
CA ILE A 299 -0.50 7.47 16.81
C ILE A 299 -1.90 7.30 16.21
N TYR A 300 -2.46 6.09 16.28
CA TYR A 300 -3.76 5.81 15.67
C TYR A 300 -4.93 6.28 16.53
N GLY A 301 -4.79 6.29 17.85
CA GLY A 301 -5.80 6.84 18.76
C GLY A 301 -6.01 8.34 18.55
N ILE A 302 -4.93 9.15 18.49
CA ILE A 302 -5.07 10.58 18.20
C ILE A 302 -5.61 10.83 16.79
N SER A 303 -5.18 10.02 15.81
CA SER A 303 -5.71 10.10 14.44
C SER A 303 -7.20 9.81 14.37
N ALA A 304 -7.66 8.79 15.08
CA ALA A 304 -9.06 8.44 15.13
C ALA A 304 -9.87 9.56 15.79
N LEU A 305 -9.45 10.06 16.94
CA LEU A 305 -10.13 11.14 17.64
C LEU A 305 -10.19 12.45 16.81
N ALA A 306 -9.13 12.77 16.07
CA ALA A 306 -9.12 13.91 15.15
C ALA A 306 -10.10 13.72 13.99
N LEU A 307 -10.13 12.53 13.37
CA LEU A 307 -11.11 12.19 12.32
C LEU A 307 -12.55 12.25 12.83
N LEU A 308 -12.78 11.85 14.09
CA LEU A 308 -14.09 11.86 14.74
C LEU A 308 -14.53 13.26 15.21
N GLY A 309 -13.66 14.27 15.14
CA GLY A 309 -13.96 15.62 15.57
C GLY A 309 -14.10 15.77 17.10
N ASP A 310 -13.35 14.98 17.88
CA ASP A 310 -13.34 15.13 19.35
C ASP A 310 -12.93 16.56 19.74
N LYS A 311 -13.80 17.26 20.46
CA LYS A 311 -13.59 18.68 20.81
C LYS A 311 -12.39 18.90 21.72
N ASP A 312 -11.94 17.89 22.45
CA ASP A 312 -10.78 17.96 23.32
C ASP A 312 -9.48 17.51 22.63
N ILE A 313 -9.52 17.12 21.36
CA ILE A 313 -8.35 16.57 20.65
C ILE A 313 -7.18 17.55 20.67
N LEU A 314 -7.45 18.86 20.67
CA LEU A 314 -6.40 19.88 20.73
C LEU A 314 -5.50 19.69 21.96
N LYS A 315 -6.08 19.52 23.15
CA LYS A 315 -5.33 19.31 24.39
C LYS A 315 -4.45 18.06 24.31
N GLU A 316 -5.00 16.99 23.74
CA GLU A 316 -4.29 15.73 23.52
C GLU A 316 -3.10 15.91 22.56
N LEU A 317 -3.31 16.62 21.44
CA LEU A 317 -2.26 16.90 20.46
C LEU A 317 -1.10 17.73 21.03
N PHE A 318 -1.38 18.72 21.89
CA PHE A 318 -0.34 19.47 22.59
C PHE A 318 0.53 18.59 23.49
N VAL A 319 -0.08 17.59 24.13
CA VAL A 319 0.64 16.60 24.95
C VAL A 319 1.49 15.70 24.05
N TYR A 320 0.89 15.10 23.01
CA TYR A 320 1.60 14.15 22.13
C TYR A 320 2.65 14.80 21.22
N ALA A 321 2.56 16.10 20.93
CA ALA A 321 3.63 16.85 20.28
C ALA A 321 4.91 16.96 21.13
N LYS A 322 4.83 16.63 22.43
CA LYS A 322 5.95 16.59 23.38
C LYS A 322 6.36 15.16 23.75
N ASP A 323 5.79 14.13 23.11
CA ASP A 323 6.08 12.72 23.40
C ASP A 323 7.56 12.36 23.12
N ASP A 324 8.11 11.40 23.86
CA ASP A 324 9.48 10.92 23.67
C ASP A 324 9.65 10.23 22.31
N ASP A 325 8.61 9.55 21.82
CA ASP A 325 8.62 8.91 20.51
C ASP A 325 8.49 9.94 19.38
N THR A 326 9.49 9.96 18.49
CA THR A 326 9.57 10.90 17.37
C THR A 326 8.39 10.77 16.41
N ASN A 327 7.88 9.57 16.16
CA ASN A 327 6.75 9.34 15.26
C ASN A 327 5.44 9.82 15.87
N VAL A 328 5.27 9.67 17.19
CA VAL A 328 4.12 10.23 17.92
C VAL A 328 4.11 11.75 17.81
N ARG A 329 5.26 12.41 18.02
CA ARG A 329 5.39 13.86 17.83
C ARG A 329 5.05 14.30 16.41
N ILE A 330 5.61 13.63 15.39
CA ILE A 330 5.33 13.94 13.98
C ILE A 330 3.84 13.83 13.70
N ARG A 331 3.17 12.78 14.19
CA ARG A 331 1.73 12.60 13.92
C ARG A 331 0.90 13.68 14.59
N ALA A 332 1.18 14.03 15.84
CA ALA A 332 0.49 15.09 16.55
C ALA A 332 0.66 16.45 15.84
N ILE A 333 1.88 16.77 15.42
CA ILE A 333 2.21 18.00 14.69
C ILE A 333 1.49 18.09 13.34
N LYS A 334 1.46 16.99 12.58
CA LYS A 334 0.69 16.94 11.32
C LYS A 334 -0.78 17.20 11.56
N GLN A 335 -1.36 16.60 12.60
CA GLN A 335 -2.78 16.82 12.91
C GLN A 335 -3.07 18.26 13.35
N LEU A 336 -2.19 18.90 14.11
CA LEU A 336 -2.31 20.33 14.45
C LEU A 336 -2.34 21.22 13.18
N GLY A 337 -1.54 20.88 12.17
CA GLY A 337 -1.58 21.50 10.84
C GLY A 337 -2.87 21.22 10.07
N GLU A 338 -3.28 19.95 10.01
CA GLU A 338 -4.51 19.50 9.34
C GLU A 338 -5.78 20.19 9.90
N ILE A 339 -5.89 20.34 11.22
CA ILE A 339 -7.01 21.05 11.87
C ILE A 339 -6.85 22.58 11.88
N LYS A 340 -5.75 23.10 11.34
CA LYS A 340 -5.42 24.53 11.26
C LYS A 340 -5.48 25.27 12.60
N SER A 341 -5.01 24.64 13.69
CA SER A 341 -5.04 25.26 15.02
C SER A 341 -4.02 26.39 15.13
N LYS A 342 -4.51 27.64 15.15
CA LYS A 342 -3.66 28.81 15.35
C LYS A 342 -3.05 28.85 16.75
N GLU A 343 -3.70 28.25 17.73
CA GLU A 343 -3.21 28.12 19.10
C GLU A 343 -1.90 27.33 19.16
N ALA A 344 -1.68 26.42 18.20
CA ALA A 344 -0.48 25.60 18.12
C ALA A 344 0.74 26.31 17.54
N LEU A 345 0.62 27.54 17.01
CA LEU A 345 1.70 28.22 16.30
C LEU A 345 2.98 28.34 17.14
N GLU A 346 2.87 28.77 18.40
CA GLU A 346 4.05 28.90 19.28
C GLU A 346 4.76 27.55 19.50
N LEU A 347 3.99 26.49 19.78
CA LEU A 347 4.52 25.13 19.92
C LEU A 347 5.19 24.67 18.62
N LEU A 348 4.54 24.88 17.48
CA LEU A 348 5.03 24.47 16.18
C LEU A 348 6.30 25.22 15.80
N GLU A 349 6.38 26.52 16.09
CA GLU A 349 7.59 27.31 15.89
C GLU A 349 8.76 26.79 16.73
N TYR A 350 8.50 26.49 18.01
CA TYR A 350 9.49 25.85 18.87
C TYR A 350 9.96 24.52 18.26
N LYS A 351 9.02 23.67 17.81
CA LYS A 351 9.33 22.37 17.21
C LYS A 351 10.10 22.49 15.90
N ALA A 352 9.75 23.46 15.06
CA ALA A 352 10.42 23.75 13.79
C ALA A 352 11.87 24.22 13.98
N LYS A 353 12.15 24.96 15.05
CA LYS A 353 13.47 25.55 15.34
C LYS A 353 14.35 24.66 16.22
N ARG A 354 13.77 23.88 17.14
CA ARG A 354 14.48 23.28 18.28
C ARG A 354 14.19 21.80 18.54
N ASP A 355 13.26 21.13 17.84
CA ASP A 355 13.05 19.69 18.11
C ASP A 355 14.32 18.90 17.75
N PRO A 356 14.74 17.92 18.57
CA PRO A 356 15.95 17.13 18.29
C PRO A 356 15.88 16.32 17.00
N SER A 357 14.69 16.05 16.48
CA SER A 357 14.53 15.33 15.22
C SER A 357 14.35 16.28 14.03
N PRO A 358 15.22 16.22 13.00
CA PRO A 358 15.02 16.96 11.75
C PRO A 358 13.69 16.66 11.06
N LYS A 359 13.18 15.43 11.20
CA LYS A 359 11.87 15.04 10.65
C LYS A 359 10.72 15.76 11.36
N VAL A 360 10.83 15.97 12.67
CA VAL A 360 9.85 16.75 13.44
C VAL A 360 9.94 18.22 13.05
N GLN A 361 11.15 18.77 12.92
CA GLN A 361 11.34 20.15 12.47
C GLN A 361 10.67 20.40 11.11
N ALA A 362 10.89 19.52 10.14
CA ALA A 362 10.28 19.59 8.82
C ALA A 362 8.74 19.47 8.89
N ALA A 363 8.21 18.55 9.70
CA ALA A 363 6.77 18.40 9.89
C ALA A 363 6.14 19.66 10.50
N ALA A 364 6.82 20.30 11.46
CA ALA A 364 6.34 21.51 12.11
C ALA A 364 6.34 22.71 11.16
N LYS A 365 7.37 22.87 10.32
CA LYS A 365 7.38 23.90 9.26
C LYS A 365 6.19 23.74 8.31
N LYS A 366 5.96 22.51 7.84
CA LYS A 366 4.80 22.20 6.97
C LYS A 366 3.47 22.50 7.66
N ALA A 367 3.33 22.12 8.94
CA ALA A 367 2.11 22.42 9.70
C ALA A 367 1.86 23.93 9.85
N ILE A 368 2.91 24.74 10.05
CA ILE A 368 2.80 26.21 10.06
C ILE A 368 2.34 26.73 8.70
N GLU A 369 2.91 26.23 7.59
CA GLU A 369 2.49 26.59 6.23
C GLU A 369 1.01 26.25 5.98
N GLU A 370 0.56 25.08 6.42
CA GLU A 370 -0.84 24.64 6.34
C GLU A 370 -1.80 25.56 7.14
N ILE A 371 -1.39 25.99 8.33
CA ILE A 371 -2.16 26.92 9.18
C ILE A 371 -2.23 28.32 8.55
N ASN A 372 -1.12 28.81 8.00
CA ASN A 372 -1.03 30.15 7.40
C ASN A 372 -1.62 30.22 5.98
N GLY A 373 -1.95 29.09 5.38
CA GLY A 373 -2.51 29.03 4.02
C GLY A 373 -1.47 29.30 2.93
N THR A 374 -0.19 29.13 3.22
CA THR A 374 0.93 29.40 2.28
C THR A 374 1.36 28.16 1.51
N THR A 375 0.50 27.16 1.34
CA THR A 375 0.85 25.97 0.55
C THR A 375 1.00 26.35 -0.93
N GLU A 376 2.25 26.53 -1.35
CA GLU A 376 2.61 26.50 -2.78
C GLU A 376 2.08 25.18 -3.35
N LYS A 377 1.10 25.28 -4.27
CA LYS A 377 0.73 24.16 -5.13
C LYS A 377 1.97 23.81 -5.96
N LYS A 378 2.66 22.73 -5.59
CA LYS A 378 3.66 22.08 -6.45
C LYS A 378 3.01 21.06 -7.34
#